data_AF-U7GIL9-F1
#
_entry.id   AF-U7GIL9-F1
#
_cell.length_a   1.000
_cell.length_b   1.000
_cell.length_c   1.000
_cell.angle_alpha   90.00
_cell.angle_beta   90.00
_cell.angle_gamma   90.00
#
_symmetry.space_group_name_H-M   'P 1'
#
loop_
_entity.id
_entity.type
_entity.pdbx_description
1 polymer ?
#
loop_
_entity_poly.entity_id
_entity_poly.type
_entity_poly.pdbx_seq_one_letter_code
_entity_poly.pdbx_strand_id
1 'polypeptide(L)'
;MVILDIEFFLKDRTKFIRYFYDTAAAPFTKIMSDIENGVEPYIPPYSEDDEPPFLTEWLDAKSGLETCGHHALSMLSSSLQLYLKAWVDRLDKYHGMKFDVNFKKKGWFNGYREIFNEVELNISECPANLEIIEQIPLVRNRVQHPEQLTSINISHSESDLSKLSNPYFVQESELSLAAEQEKQSWLFPPTIAPTKEKIIEAINNVEMLCSWLEAQYWSARNA
;
A
#
# COMPACT_ATOMS: atom_id res chain seq x y z
N MET A 1 -24.20 18.97 19.13
CA MET A 1 -23.76 17.62 18.71
C MET A 1 -22.37 17.78 18.12
N VAL A 2 -21.33 17.22 18.74
CA VAL A 2 -19.97 17.31 18.19
C VAL A 2 -19.88 16.31 17.04
N ILE A 3 -19.68 16.80 15.82
CA ILE A 3 -19.40 15.94 14.67
C ILE A 3 -17.95 15.45 14.85
N LEU A 4 -17.76 14.14 14.78
CA LEU A 4 -16.42 13.53 14.85
C LEU A 4 -15.59 14.04 13.65
N ASP A 5 -14.44 14.64 13.93
CA ASP A 5 -13.47 15.04 12.92
C ASP A 5 -12.67 13.81 12.46
N ILE A 6 -13.25 13.06 11.52
CA ILE A 6 -12.65 11.82 11.01
C ILE A 6 -11.38 12.08 10.19
N GLU A 7 -11.23 13.28 9.61
CA GLU A 7 -10.04 13.67 8.86
C GLU A 7 -8.84 13.84 9.79
N PHE A 8 -9.05 14.48 10.96
CA PHE A 8 -8.03 14.58 12.01
C PHE A 8 -7.50 13.20 12.42
N PHE A 9 -8.39 12.23 12.70
CA PHE A 9 -7.97 10.89 13.11
C PHE A 9 -7.26 10.13 11.99
N LEU A 10 -7.65 10.33 10.72
CA LEU A 10 -6.90 9.77 9.60
C LEU A 10 -5.48 10.34 9.57
N LYS A 11 -5.32 11.67 9.65
CA LYS A 11 -4.01 12.34 9.64
C LYS A 11 -3.11 11.92 10.79
N ASP A 12 -3.69 11.70 11.98
CA ASP A 12 -2.93 11.18 13.12
C ASP A 12 -2.42 9.75 12.87
N ARG A 13 -3.28 8.89 12.32
CA ARG A 13 -2.89 7.51 11.96
C ARG A 13 -1.83 7.47 10.86
N THR A 14 -1.95 8.29 9.82
CA THR A 14 -0.97 8.35 8.72
C THR A 14 0.35 8.97 9.17
N LYS A 15 0.34 9.92 10.11
CA LYS A 15 1.54 10.40 10.78
C LYS A 15 2.24 9.28 11.54
N PHE A 16 1.48 8.49 12.30
CA PHE A 16 2.03 7.32 13.00
C PHE A 16 2.61 6.28 12.03
N ILE A 17 1.95 6.00 10.90
CA ILE A 17 2.45 5.05 9.89
C ILE A 17 3.83 5.49 9.36
N ARG A 18 4.01 6.78 9.05
CA ARG A 18 5.31 7.33 8.63
C ARG A 18 6.37 7.14 9.71
N TYR A 19 6.04 7.51 10.95
CA TYR A 19 6.93 7.34 12.10
C TYR A 19 7.34 5.87 12.30
N PHE A 20 6.37 4.95 12.25
CA PHE A 20 6.61 3.52 12.36
C PHE A 20 7.57 3.04 11.28
N TYR A 21 7.28 3.35 10.01
CA TYR A 21 8.12 2.89 8.89
C TYR A 21 9.55 3.41 9.02
N ASP A 22 9.72 4.72 9.23
CA ASP A 22 11.05 5.33 9.36
C ASP A 22 11.85 4.74 10.52
N THR A 23 11.20 4.49 11.65
CA THR A 23 11.87 3.95 12.84
C THR A 23 12.20 2.47 12.68
N ALA A 24 11.27 1.67 12.14
CA ALA A 24 11.43 0.22 12.00
C ALA A 24 12.39 -0.16 10.86
N ALA A 25 12.40 0.61 9.76
CA ALA A 25 13.25 0.37 8.60
C ALA A 25 14.73 0.72 8.86
N ALA A 26 14.99 1.71 9.73
CA ALA A 26 16.33 2.25 9.96
C ALA A 26 17.45 1.20 10.21
N PRO A 27 17.30 0.22 11.12
CA PRO A 27 18.35 -0.78 11.34
C PRO A 27 18.61 -1.64 10.09
N PHE A 28 17.58 -2.01 9.34
CA PHE A 28 17.72 -2.83 8.15
C PHE A 28 18.42 -2.08 7.01
N THR A 29 18.03 -0.83 6.77
CA THR A 29 18.72 0.04 5.80
C THR A 29 20.18 0.25 6.19
N LYS A 30 20.46 0.40 7.49
CA LYS A 30 21.84 0.54 7.97
C LYS A 30 22.66 -0.73 7.72
N ILE A 31 22.14 -1.92 8.01
CA ILE A 31 22.84 -3.19 7.75
C ILE A 31 23.19 -3.33 6.27
N MET A 32 22.21 -3.12 5.38
CA MET A 32 22.44 -3.19 3.94
C MET A 32 23.53 -2.22 3.49
N SER A 33 23.46 -0.96 3.95
CA SER A 33 24.43 0.07 3.63
C SER A 33 25.82 -0.22 4.20
N ASP A 34 25.92 -0.72 5.43
CA ASP A 34 27.21 -1.06 6.05
C ASP A 34 27.88 -2.22 5.31
N ILE A 35 27.12 -3.24 4.87
CA ILE A 35 27.64 -4.35 4.05
C ILE A 35 28.14 -3.84 2.70
N GLU A 36 27.33 -3.05 1.98
CA GLU A 36 27.69 -2.51 0.66
C GLU A 36 28.93 -1.61 0.70
N ASN A 37 29.16 -0.92 1.82
CA ASN A 37 30.29 0.00 1.99
C ASN A 37 31.45 -0.58 2.81
N GLY A 38 31.38 -1.85 3.24
CA GLY A 38 32.44 -2.51 4.02
C GLY A 38 32.69 -1.87 5.40
N VAL A 39 31.64 -1.40 6.08
CA VAL A 39 31.73 -0.79 7.41
C VAL A 39 31.74 -1.87 8.49
N GLU A 40 32.60 -1.75 9.50
CA GLU A 40 32.68 -2.70 10.63
C GLU A 40 31.29 -2.93 11.27
N PRO A 41 30.85 -4.19 11.48
CA PRO A 41 31.61 -5.45 11.40
C PRO A 41 31.66 -6.14 10.02
N TYR A 42 31.07 -5.55 8.97
CA TYR A 42 30.91 -6.15 7.64
C TYR A 42 32.12 -5.91 6.72
N ILE A 43 33.32 -6.13 7.24
CA ILE A 43 34.55 -6.08 6.45
C ILE A 43 34.82 -7.49 5.91
N PRO A 44 34.81 -7.70 4.59
CA PRO A 44 34.94 -9.04 4.05
C PRO A 44 36.33 -9.62 4.32
N PRO A 45 36.43 -10.84 4.88
CA PRO A 45 37.71 -11.54 4.91
C PRO A 45 38.13 -11.90 3.48
N TYR A 46 39.43 -12.14 3.26
CA TYR A 46 39.87 -12.74 2.02
C TYR A 46 39.17 -14.10 1.83
N SER A 47 38.54 -14.29 0.67
CA SER A 47 37.87 -15.51 0.27
C SER A 47 38.24 -15.84 -1.18
N GLU A 48 38.47 -17.12 -1.45
CA GLU A 48 38.59 -17.65 -2.82
C GLU A 48 37.23 -18.14 -3.36
N ASP A 49 36.16 -18.04 -2.56
CA ASP A 49 34.79 -18.32 -2.98
C ASP A 49 34.22 -17.12 -3.78
N ASP A 50 33.44 -17.43 -4.80
CA ASP A 50 32.73 -16.44 -5.62
C ASP A 50 31.45 -15.92 -4.92
N GLU A 51 31.06 -16.52 -3.78
CA GLU A 51 29.92 -16.06 -2.99
C GLU A 51 30.16 -14.66 -2.37
N PRO A 52 29.21 -13.71 -2.55
CA PRO A 52 29.31 -12.41 -1.91
C PRO A 52 29.38 -12.54 -0.37
N PRO A 53 30.38 -11.91 0.28
CA PRO A 53 30.48 -11.92 1.74
C PRO A 53 29.26 -11.24 2.35
N PHE A 54 28.75 -11.82 3.46
CA PHE A 54 27.57 -11.34 4.19
C PHE A 54 26.25 -11.32 3.36
N LEU A 55 26.15 -12.16 2.32
CA LEU A 55 24.95 -12.25 1.49
C LEU A 55 23.70 -12.57 2.31
N THR A 56 23.79 -13.50 3.27
CA THR A 56 22.65 -13.87 4.12
C THR A 56 22.16 -12.69 4.96
N GLU A 57 23.07 -11.97 5.61
CA GLU A 57 22.75 -10.81 6.42
C GLU A 57 22.11 -9.69 5.60
N TRP A 58 22.59 -9.48 4.36
CA TRP A 58 22.00 -8.50 3.45
C TRP A 58 20.59 -8.92 3.02
N LEU A 59 20.38 -10.21 2.69
CA LEU A 59 19.07 -10.74 2.32
C LEU A 59 18.07 -10.65 3.48
N ASP A 60 18.49 -11.03 4.68
CA ASP A 60 17.66 -10.93 5.89
C ASP A 60 17.29 -9.46 6.18
N ALA A 61 18.24 -8.54 6.04
CA ALA A 61 17.98 -7.11 6.20
C ALA A 61 17.00 -6.59 5.14
N LYS A 62 17.15 -6.99 3.88
CA LYS A 62 16.22 -6.64 2.80
C LYS A 62 14.81 -7.15 3.10
N SER A 63 14.65 -8.41 3.49
CA SER A 63 13.34 -8.97 3.87
C SER A 63 12.73 -8.27 5.08
N GLY A 64 13.56 -7.86 6.06
CA GLY A 64 13.14 -7.04 7.19
C GLY A 64 12.61 -5.66 6.76
N LEU A 65 13.33 -4.99 5.85
CA LEU A 65 12.93 -3.70 5.28
C LEU A 65 11.60 -3.80 4.51
N GLU A 66 11.44 -4.81 3.64
CA GLU A 66 10.21 -5.06 2.90
C GLU A 66 9.03 -5.35 3.84
N THR A 67 9.26 -6.14 4.90
CA THR A 67 8.27 -6.43 5.94
C THR A 67 7.79 -5.17 6.67
N CYS A 68 8.69 -4.22 6.95
CA CYS A 68 8.31 -2.93 7.51
C CYS A 68 7.36 -2.17 6.56
N GLY A 69 7.63 -2.19 5.26
CA GLY A 69 6.77 -1.57 4.25
C GLY A 69 5.41 -2.27 4.10
N HIS A 70 5.38 -3.60 4.12
CA HIS A 70 4.14 -4.39 4.11
C HIS A 70 3.24 -4.03 5.29
N HIS A 71 3.80 -3.92 6.50
CA HIS A 71 3.02 -3.51 7.67
C HIS A 71 2.55 -2.06 7.59
N ALA A 72 3.35 -1.14 7.07
CA ALA A 72 2.93 0.24 6.83
C ALA A 72 1.70 0.30 5.89
N LEU A 73 1.73 -0.43 4.78
CA LEU A 73 0.59 -0.53 3.85
C LEU A 73 -0.62 -1.22 4.47
N SER A 74 -0.41 -2.25 5.32
CA SER A 74 -1.51 -2.89 6.03
C SER A 74 -2.21 -1.92 7.00
N MET A 75 -1.45 -1.13 7.75
CA MET A 75 -2.01 -0.10 8.63
C MET A 75 -2.73 1.00 7.84
N LEU A 76 -2.18 1.39 6.68
CA LEU A 76 -2.80 2.36 5.78
C LEU A 76 -4.15 1.83 5.24
N SER A 77 -4.18 0.57 4.79
CA SER A 77 -5.38 -0.12 4.32
C SER A 77 -6.51 -0.08 5.37
N SER A 78 -6.19 -0.46 6.61
CA SER A 78 -7.17 -0.44 7.71
C SER A 78 -7.62 0.99 8.06
N SER A 79 -6.71 1.96 8.02
CA SER A 79 -7.04 3.36 8.31
C SER A 79 -7.97 3.96 7.25
N LEU A 80 -7.71 3.70 5.97
CA LEU A 80 -8.59 4.08 4.87
C LEU A 80 -9.96 3.44 5.00
N GLN A 81 -10.04 2.13 5.26
CA GLN A 81 -11.31 1.44 5.40
C GLN A 81 -12.16 2.01 6.55
N LEU A 82 -11.53 2.29 7.71
CA LEU A 82 -12.21 2.92 8.85
C LEU A 82 -12.72 4.33 8.49
N TYR A 83 -11.91 5.13 7.79
CA TYR A 83 -12.32 6.46 7.35
C TYR A 83 -13.52 6.39 6.41
N LEU A 84 -13.46 5.57 5.35
CA LEU A 84 -14.54 5.44 4.38
C LEU A 84 -15.84 4.96 5.04
N LYS A 85 -15.73 3.97 5.95
CA LYS A 85 -16.87 3.51 6.74
C LYS A 85 -17.47 4.66 7.56
N ALA A 86 -16.64 5.39 8.31
CA ALA A 86 -17.12 6.49 9.13
C ALA A 86 -17.75 7.62 8.28
N TRP A 87 -17.18 7.91 7.12
CA TRP A 87 -17.71 8.91 6.19
C TRP A 87 -19.12 8.53 5.71
N VAL A 88 -19.33 7.29 5.27
CA VAL A 88 -20.65 6.78 4.86
C VAL A 88 -21.62 6.68 6.04
N ASP A 89 -21.18 6.19 7.20
CA ASP A 89 -22.01 6.08 8.40
C ASP A 89 -22.59 7.44 8.83
N ARG A 90 -21.85 8.55 8.59
CA ARG A 90 -22.36 9.90 8.86
C ARG A 90 -23.52 10.29 7.93
N LEU A 91 -23.49 9.89 6.65
CA LEU A 91 -24.60 10.11 5.72
C LEU A 91 -25.86 9.37 6.19
N ASP A 92 -25.72 8.13 6.62
CA ASP A 92 -26.81 7.37 7.22
C ASP A 92 -27.32 8.05 8.50
N LYS A 93 -26.44 8.24 9.48
CA LYS A 93 -26.81 8.71 10.82
C LYS A 93 -27.43 10.11 10.82
N TYR A 94 -26.93 11.03 9.99
CA TYR A 94 -27.34 12.44 10.03
C TYR A 94 -28.29 12.84 8.89
N HIS A 95 -28.36 12.06 7.81
CA HIS A 95 -29.19 12.36 6.64
C HIS A 95 -30.12 11.22 6.23
N GLY A 96 -30.08 10.07 6.91
CA GLY A 96 -30.97 8.94 6.66
C GLY A 96 -30.67 8.19 5.36
N MET A 97 -29.51 8.42 4.74
CA MET A 97 -29.13 7.78 3.49
C MET A 97 -28.72 6.32 3.73
N LYS A 98 -29.35 5.39 3.00
CA LYS A 98 -29.04 3.95 3.06
C LYS A 98 -28.46 3.51 1.73
N PHE A 99 -27.37 2.75 1.79
CA PHE A 99 -26.66 2.23 0.63
C PHE A 99 -26.64 0.70 0.68
N ASP A 100 -27.00 0.04 -0.42
CA ASP A 100 -26.95 -1.42 -0.54
C ASP A 100 -25.82 -1.83 -1.48
N VAL A 101 -24.62 -2.01 -0.92
CA VAL A 101 -23.41 -2.27 -1.69
C VAL A 101 -22.82 -3.64 -1.38
N ASN A 102 -22.48 -4.37 -2.45
CA ASN A 102 -21.84 -5.67 -2.36
C ASN A 102 -20.31 -5.56 -2.38
N PHE A 103 -19.73 -5.37 -1.19
CA PHE A 103 -18.28 -5.30 -0.99
C PHE A 103 -17.50 -6.57 -1.37
N LYS A 104 -18.16 -7.72 -1.62
CA LYS A 104 -17.48 -9.00 -1.88
C LYS A 104 -17.05 -9.19 -3.33
N LYS A 105 -17.72 -8.55 -4.30
CA LYS A 105 -17.51 -8.88 -5.73
C LYS A 105 -16.24 -8.24 -6.33
N LYS A 106 -15.86 -7.05 -5.87
CA LYS A 106 -14.75 -6.25 -6.43
C LYS A 106 -13.76 -5.73 -5.38
N GLY A 107 -13.86 -6.21 -4.14
CA GLY A 107 -13.11 -5.66 -3.01
C GLY A 107 -13.79 -4.45 -2.38
N TRP A 108 -13.42 -4.17 -1.13
CA TRP A 108 -14.17 -3.21 -0.32
C TRP A 108 -14.02 -1.75 -0.80
N PHE A 109 -12.87 -1.38 -1.36
CA PHE A 109 -12.63 -0.02 -1.86
C PHE A 109 -13.56 0.31 -3.04
N ASN A 110 -13.70 -0.63 -3.99
CA ASN A 110 -14.62 -0.49 -5.11
C ASN A 110 -16.08 -0.45 -4.67
N GLY A 111 -16.45 -1.12 -3.57
CA GLY A 111 -17.76 -0.93 -2.96
C GLY A 111 -18.01 0.51 -2.52
N TYR A 112 -17.06 1.15 -1.84
CA TYR A 112 -17.21 2.58 -1.50
C TYR A 112 -17.28 3.49 -2.73
N ARG A 113 -16.58 3.15 -3.83
CA ARG A 113 -16.71 3.89 -5.09
C ARG A 113 -18.12 3.80 -5.69
N GLU A 114 -18.82 2.68 -5.53
CA GLU A 114 -20.22 2.57 -5.94
C GLU A 114 -21.09 3.55 -5.14
N ILE A 115 -20.87 3.66 -3.81
CA ILE A 115 -21.55 4.66 -2.96
C ILE A 115 -21.27 6.08 -3.44
N PHE A 116 -20.01 6.41 -3.78
CA PHE A 116 -19.66 7.75 -4.28
C PHE A 116 -20.42 8.11 -5.56
N ASN A 117 -20.63 7.14 -6.45
CA ASN A 117 -21.44 7.36 -7.65
C ASN A 117 -22.92 7.55 -7.31
N GLU A 118 -23.46 6.80 -6.33
CA GLU A 118 -24.85 6.94 -5.87
C GLU A 118 -25.12 8.31 -5.25
N VAL A 119 -24.13 8.91 -4.58
CA VAL A 119 -24.22 10.28 -4.03
C VAL A 119 -23.74 11.36 -5.00
N GLU A 120 -23.72 11.04 -6.30
CA GLU A 120 -23.38 11.94 -7.42
C GLU A 120 -21.99 12.63 -7.31
N LEU A 121 -21.03 12.01 -6.60
CA LEU A 121 -19.68 12.55 -6.52
C LEU A 121 -18.91 12.27 -7.81
N ASN A 122 -18.45 13.33 -8.46
CA ASN A 122 -17.57 13.21 -9.61
C ASN A 122 -16.15 12.82 -9.19
N ILE A 123 -15.90 11.53 -9.02
CA ILE A 123 -14.62 10.99 -8.56
C ILE A 123 -13.43 11.33 -9.48
N SER A 124 -13.70 11.71 -10.75
CA SER A 124 -12.66 12.14 -11.68
C SER A 124 -12.03 13.49 -11.32
N GLU A 125 -12.69 14.29 -10.49
CA GLU A 125 -12.16 15.54 -9.94
C GLU A 125 -11.33 15.32 -8.67
N CYS A 126 -11.26 14.07 -8.16
CA CYS A 126 -10.39 13.76 -7.05
C CYS A 126 -8.92 13.90 -7.49
N PRO A 127 -8.10 14.68 -6.77
CA PRO A 127 -6.70 14.88 -7.16
C PRO A 127 -5.82 13.67 -6.87
N ALA A 128 -6.32 12.66 -6.14
CA ALA A 128 -5.58 11.48 -5.77
C ALA A 128 -5.51 10.46 -6.92
N ASN A 129 -4.39 9.77 -7.03
CA ASN A 129 -4.22 8.61 -7.88
C ASN A 129 -4.94 7.39 -7.26
N LEU A 130 -6.15 7.12 -7.74
CA LEU A 130 -7.00 6.03 -7.24
C LEU A 130 -6.46 4.64 -7.59
N GLU A 131 -5.65 4.50 -8.64
CA GLU A 131 -5.05 3.22 -9.02
C GLU A 131 -4.04 2.75 -7.97
N ILE A 132 -3.29 3.69 -7.37
CA ILE A 132 -2.40 3.39 -6.22
C ILE A 132 -3.24 2.98 -5.01
N ILE A 133 -4.33 3.71 -4.72
CA ILE A 133 -5.18 3.44 -3.56
C ILE A 133 -5.84 2.06 -3.65
N GLU A 134 -6.30 1.67 -4.84
CA GLU A 134 -6.92 0.36 -5.09
C GLU A 134 -5.96 -0.81 -4.82
N GLN A 135 -4.65 -0.61 -5.03
CA GLN A 135 -3.63 -1.64 -4.80
C GLN A 135 -3.30 -1.86 -3.32
N ILE A 136 -3.49 -0.86 -2.46
CA ILE A 136 -3.21 -0.97 -1.01
C ILE A 136 -3.93 -2.19 -0.35
N PRO A 137 -5.26 -2.38 -0.50
CA PRO A 137 -5.91 -3.57 0.04
C PRO A 137 -5.49 -4.88 -0.63
N LEU A 138 -5.09 -4.86 -1.91
CA LEU A 138 -4.59 -6.05 -2.60
C LEU A 138 -3.26 -6.51 -1.99
N VAL A 139 -2.31 -5.59 -1.82
CA VAL A 139 -1.04 -5.85 -1.14
C VAL A 139 -1.29 -6.39 0.28
N ARG A 140 -2.15 -5.73 1.06
CA ARG A 140 -2.49 -6.18 2.41
C ARG A 140 -3.04 -7.62 2.41
N ASN A 141 -3.83 -8.01 1.42
CA ASN A 141 -4.35 -9.39 1.34
C ASN A 141 -3.24 -10.41 1.07
N ARG A 142 -2.28 -10.08 0.20
CA ARG A 142 -1.11 -10.94 -0.07
C ARG A 142 -0.25 -11.12 1.18
N VAL A 143 -0.03 -10.05 1.93
CA VAL A 143 0.73 -10.10 3.19
C VAL A 143 0.07 -11.01 4.24
N GLN A 144 -1.26 -11.02 4.32
CA GLN A 144 -1.98 -11.87 5.27
C GLN A 144 -2.13 -13.33 4.85
N HIS A 145 -1.99 -13.60 3.56
CA HIS A 145 -2.18 -14.92 2.99
C HIS A 145 -0.98 -15.31 2.12
N PRO A 146 0.22 -15.47 2.73
CA PRO A 146 1.37 -15.97 2.00
C PRO A 146 1.09 -17.38 1.47
N GLU A 147 1.43 -17.63 0.20
CA GLU A 147 1.10 -18.89 -0.48
C GLU A 147 2.14 -19.98 -0.25
N GLN A 148 3.36 -19.60 0.10
CA GLN A 148 4.49 -20.52 0.21
C GLN A 148 5.18 -20.36 1.56
N LEU A 149 5.44 -21.50 2.22
CA LEU A 149 6.25 -21.55 3.45
C LEU A 149 7.73 -21.32 3.17
N THR A 150 8.19 -21.68 1.97
CA THR A 150 9.61 -21.70 1.57
C THR A 150 10.15 -20.34 1.17
N SER A 151 9.31 -19.30 1.09
CA SER A 151 9.70 -17.95 0.73
C SER A 151 9.23 -16.97 1.80
N ILE A 152 10.14 -16.08 2.22
CA ILE A 152 9.82 -14.94 3.07
C ILE A 152 9.23 -13.79 2.22
N ASN A 153 9.65 -13.70 0.96
CA ASN A 153 9.20 -12.67 0.03
C ASN A 153 7.75 -12.92 -0.39
N ILE A 154 7.00 -11.83 -0.53
CA ILE A 154 5.58 -11.85 -0.90
C ILE A 154 5.45 -11.33 -2.32
N SER A 155 4.84 -12.13 -3.20
CA SER A 155 4.58 -11.75 -4.59
C SER A 155 3.11 -11.38 -4.82
N HIS A 156 2.89 -10.62 -5.90
CA HIS A 156 1.56 -10.40 -6.45
C HIS A 156 0.92 -11.74 -6.85
N SER A 157 -0.42 -11.80 -6.88
CA SER A 157 -1.11 -12.93 -7.52
C SER A 157 -1.30 -12.65 -9.01
N GLU A 158 -1.29 -13.68 -9.85
CA GLU A 158 -1.63 -13.54 -11.27
C GLU A 158 -3.03 -12.93 -11.46
N SER A 159 -3.97 -13.29 -10.59
CA SER A 159 -5.31 -12.73 -10.59
C SER A 159 -5.35 -11.24 -10.28
N ASP A 160 -4.45 -10.71 -9.46
CA ASP A 160 -4.38 -9.27 -9.19
C ASP A 160 -3.69 -8.56 -10.34
N LEU A 161 -2.58 -9.09 -10.84
CA LEU A 161 -1.82 -8.50 -11.96
C LEU A 161 -2.69 -8.34 -13.21
N SER A 162 -3.53 -9.34 -13.54
CA SER A 162 -4.45 -9.26 -14.68
C SER A 162 -5.51 -8.16 -14.58
N LYS A 163 -5.76 -7.61 -13.39
CA LYS A 163 -6.71 -6.50 -13.16
C LYS A 163 -6.01 -5.14 -13.08
N LEU A 164 -4.69 -5.11 -12.92
CA LEU A 164 -3.91 -3.89 -12.77
C LEU A 164 -3.37 -3.45 -14.13
N SER A 165 -3.72 -2.24 -14.54
CA SER A 165 -3.10 -1.56 -15.68
C SER A 165 -1.62 -1.28 -15.43
N ASN A 166 -1.27 -0.92 -14.20
CA ASN A 166 0.08 -0.60 -13.78
C ASN A 166 0.32 -1.07 -12.33
N PRO A 167 1.02 -2.20 -12.10
CA PRO A 167 1.30 -2.69 -10.76
C PRO A 167 2.38 -1.81 -10.09
N TYR A 168 1.92 -0.92 -9.22
CA TYR A 168 2.72 0.16 -8.64
C TYR A 168 3.74 -0.36 -7.62
N PHE A 169 3.38 -1.39 -6.84
CA PHE A 169 4.26 -1.97 -5.80
C PHE A 169 5.20 -3.06 -6.33
N VAL A 170 5.73 -2.95 -7.56
CA VAL A 170 6.70 -3.89 -8.14
C VAL A 170 8.10 -3.28 -8.21
N GLN A 171 9.18 -4.07 -8.13
CA GLN A 171 10.54 -3.54 -8.35
C GLN A 171 10.72 -3.05 -9.80
N GLU A 172 11.45 -1.95 -9.99
CA GLU A 172 11.68 -1.39 -11.33
C GLU A 172 12.37 -2.39 -12.26
N SER A 173 13.32 -3.18 -11.75
CA SER A 173 13.99 -4.23 -12.51
C SER A 173 13.02 -5.30 -13.04
N GLU A 174 12.07 -5.73 -12.21
CA GLU A 174 11.03 -6.70 -12.61
C GLU A 174 10.06 -6.10 -13.64
N LEU A 175 9.72 -4.80 -13.50
CA LEU A 175 8.91 -4.07 -14.47
C LEU A 175 9.60 -3.97 -15.84
N SER A 176 10.89 -3.64 -15.88
CA SER A 176 11.66 -3.56 -17.12
C SER A 176 11.69 -4.91 -17.84
N LEU A 177 11.95 -5.99 -17.11
CA LEU A 177 11.97 -7.35 -17.67
C LEU A 177 10.61 -7.78 -18.24
N ALA A 178 9.50 -7.33 -17.64
CA ALA A 178 8.15 -7.63 -18.13
C ALA A 178 7.75 -6.76 -19.34
N ALA A 179 8.27 -5.54 -19.45
CA ALA A 179 8.00 -4.64 -20.57
C ALA A 179 8.74 -5.03 -21.86
N GLU A 180 9.85 -5.76 -21.75
CA GLU A 180 10.59 -6.33 -22.89
C GLU A 180 9.83 -7.48 -23.61
N GLN A 181 8.72 -7.95 -23.04
CA GLN A 181 7.89 -9.00 -23.62
C GLN A 181 6.67 -8.37 -24.34
N GLU A 182 6.38 -8.81 -25.58
CA GLU A 182 5.33 -8.24 -26.47
C GLU A 182 3.92 -8.19 -25.86
N LYS A 183 3.69 -8.95 -24.78
CA LYS A 183 2.58 -8.79 -23.85
C LYS A 183 3.22 -8.64 -22.48
N GLN A 184 2.76 -7.73 -21.63
CA GLN A 184 3.05 -7.72 -20.19
C GLN A 184 2.68 -9.10 -19.61
N SER A 185 3.61 -10.03 -19.72
CA SER A 185 3.44 -11.44 -19.43
C SER A 185 4.49 -11.74 -18.40
N TRP A 186 4.05 -11.79 -17.15
CA TRP A 186 4.92 -12.12 -16.05
C TRP A 186 5.29 -13.60 -16.18
N LEU A 187 6.57 -13.91 -16.45
CA LEU A 187 7.05 -15.30 -16.42
C LEU A 187 6.90 -15.89 -15.01
N PHE A 188 7.11 -15.04 -14.00
CA PHE A 188 6.82 -15.31 -12.59
C PHE A 188 6.16 -14.07 -11.98
N PRO A 189 5.22 -14.23 -11.03
CA PRO A 189 4.60 -13.08 -10.37
C PRO A 189 5.66 -12.23 -9.63
N PRO A 190 5.73 -10.92 -9.90
CA PRO A 190 6.76 -10.07 -9.34
C PRO A 190 6.58 -9.88 -7.84
N THR A 191 7.69 -9.64 -7.18
CA THR A 191 7.72 -9.39 -5.73
C THR A 191 7.04 -8.06 -5.40
N ILE A 192 6.33 -8.01 -4.27
CA ILE A 192 5.80 -6.77 -3.73
C ILE A 192 6.95 -5.99 -3.10
N ALA A 193 7.24 -4.81 -3.63
CA ALA A 193 8.33 -3.94 -3.21
C ALA A 193 7.80 -2.59 -2.71
N PRO A 194 7.48 -2.50 -1.40
CA PRO A 194 7.01 -1.28 -0.78
C PRO A 194 8.19 -0.38 -0.39
N THR A 195 8.80 0.29 -1.37
CA THR A 195 9.88 1.25 -1.08
C THR A 195 9.37 2.44 -0.27
N LYS A 196 10.29 3.17 0.38
CA LYS A 196 9.94 4.36 1.17
C LYS A 196 9.12 5.37 0.36
N GLU A 197 9.55 5.63 -0.87
CA GLU A 197 8.91 6.56 -1.80
C GLU A 197 7.48 6.11 -2.09
N LYS A 198 7.31 4.82 -2.41
CA LYS A 198 6.00 4.23 -2.72
C LYS A 198 5.04 4.25 -1.54
N ILE A 199 5.54 4.02 -0.33
CA ILE A 199 4.74 4.12 0.89
C ILE A 199 4.31 5.56 1.13
N ILE A 200 5.23 6.51 1.04
CA ILE A 200 4.93 7.94 1.25
C ILE A 200 3.91 8.41 0.21
N GLU A 201 4.08 8.05 -1.05
CA GLU A 201 3.14 8.40 -2.13
C GLU A 201 1.76 7.75 -1.89
N ALA A 202 1.70 6.48 -1.49
CA ALA A 202 0.44 5.83 -1.15
C ALA A 202 -0.29 6.54 0.01
N ILE A 203 0.44 6.93 1.06
CA ILE A 203 -0.14 7.66 2.19
C ILE A 203 -0.66 9.04 1.73
N ASN A 204 0.11 9.77 0.93
CA ASN A 204 -0.30 11.07 0.41
C ASN A 204 -1.58 10.96 -0.44
N ASN A 205 -1.68 9.95 -1.31
CA ASN A 205 -2.88 9.71 -2.11
C ASN A 205 -4.11 9.40 -1.23
N VAL A 206 -3.95 8.61 -0.17
CA VAL A 206 -5.03 8.34 0.80
C VAL A 206 -5.46 9.62 1.51
N GLU A 207 -4.51 10.45 1.98
CA GLU A 207 -4.82 11.73 2.61
C GLU A 207 -5.53 12.68 1.65
N MET A 208 -5.11 12.74 0.39
CA MET A 208 -5.74 13.56 -0.66
C MET A 208 -7.17 13.11 -0.93
N LEU A 209 -7.40 11.80 -1.12
CA LEU A 209 -8.76 11.25 -1.33
C LEU A 209 -9.67 11.61 -0.16
N CYS A 210 -9.20 11.40 1.07
CA CYS A 210 -10.01 11.60 2.26
C CYS A 210 -10.32 13.08 2.49
N SER A 211 -9.34 13.97 2.30
CA SER A 211 -9.53 15.43 2.36
C SER A 211 -10.53 15.90 1.30
N TRP A 212 -10.44 15.37 0.08
CA TRP A 212 -11.40 15.65 -0.98
C TRP A 212 -12.82 15.17 -0.61
N LEU A 213 -12.96 13.95 -0.10
CA LEU A 213 -14.25 13.42 0.37
C LEU A 213 -14.87 14.27 1.48
N GLU A 214 -14.06 14.80 2.42
CA GLU A 214 -14.57 15.69 3.46
C GLU A 214 -15.07 17.02 2.87
N ALA A 215 -14.34 17.59 1.91
CA ALA A 215 -14.75 18.80 1.21
C ALA A 215 -16.07 18.59 0.43
N GLN A 216 -16.29 17.40 -0.13
CA GLN A 216 -17.50 17.05 -0.88
C GLN A 216 -18.69 16.60 -0.02
N TYR A 217 -18.49 16.39 1.29
CA TYR A 217 -19.49 15.79 2.18
C TYR A 217 -20.84 16.52 2.15
N TRP A 218 -20.82 17.85 2.17
CA TRP A 218 -22.05 18.67 2.19
C TRP A 218 -22.82 18.66 0.88
N SER A 219 -22.16 18.39 -0.24
CA SER A 219 -22.78 18.19 -1.55
C SER A 219 -23.38 16.79 -1.64
N ALA A 220 -22.62 15.77 -1.23
CA ALA A 220 -23.03 14.36 -1.26
C ALA A 220 -24.34 14.08 -0.50
N ARG A 221 -24.59 14.78 0.61
CA ARG A 221 -25.82 14.59 1.41
C ARG A 221 -27.12 15.09 0.76
N ASN A 222 -27.03 15.81 -0.35
CA ASN A 222 -28.20 16.39 -1.04
C ASN A 222 -28.59 15.61 -2.31
N ALA A 223 -27.85 14.53 -2.62
CA ALA A 223 -28.16 13.62 -3.71
C ALA A 223 -29.42 12.80 -3.41
#